data_AF-A0A554JRJ2-F1
#
_entry.id   AF-A0A554JRJ2-F1
#
_cell.length_a   1.000
_cell.length_b   1.000
_cell.length_c   1.000
_cell.angle_alpha   90.00
_cell.angle_beta   90.00
_cell.angle_gamma   90.00
#
_symmetry.space_group_name_H-M   'P 1'
#
loop_
_entity.id
_entity.type
_entity.pdbx_description
1 polymer ?
#
loop_
_entity_poly.entity_id
_entity_poly.type
_entity_poly.pdbx_seq_one_letter_code
_entity_poly.pdbx_strand_id
1 'polypeptide(L)' 'MPPSGFSRRTVKGLLTFVKGNYEDLREEVRSGKHLSIEAAIDHEIKQLGKALENLHIDKRGKLVRKP' A
#
# COMPACT_ATOMS: atom_id res chain seq x y z
N MET A 1 26.24 -7.55 -13.04
CA MET A 1 25.11 -7.35 -12.10
C MET A 1 24.56 -5.97 -12.32
N PRO A 2 23.24 -5.72 -12.41
CA PRO A 2 22.76 -4.51 -11.79
C PRO A 2 22.86 -4.73 -10.27
N PRO A 3 23.74 -3.99 -9.56
CA PRO A 3 23.78 -4.03 -8.11
C PRO A 3 22.49 -3.40 -7.60
N SER A 4 21.82 -4.06 -6.66
CA SER A 4 20.83 -3.49 -5.73
C SER A 4 20.12 -2.21 -6.19
N GLY A 5 18.96 -2.34 -6.84
CA GLY A 5 18.13 -1.17 -7.12
C GLY A 5 16.81 -1.58 -7.73
N PHE A 6 15.71 -1.32 -7.01
CA PHE A 6 14.36 -1.49 -7.54
C PHE A 6 14.26 -0.88 -8.94
N SER A 7 13.64 -1.60 -9.88
CA SER A 7 13.47 -1.07 -11.23
C SER A 7 12.67 0.24 -11.20
N ARG A 8 12.91 1.16 -12.14
CA ARG A 8 12.12 2.40 -12.27
C ARG A 8 10.61 2.11 -12.36
N ARG A 9 10.24 0.98 -12.98
CA ARG A 9 8.86 0.50 -13.05
C ARG A 9 8.33 0.13 -11.67
N THR A 10 9.13 -0.58 -10.87
CA THR A 10 8.78 -0.96 -9.49
C THR A 10 8.58 0.28 -8.61
N VAL A 11 9.47 1.27 -8.68
CA VAL A 11 9.34 2.52 -7.93
C VAL A 11 8.10 3.31 -8.36
N LYS A 12 7.80 3.38 -9.66
CA LYS A 12 6.56 4.01 -10.16
C LYS A 12 5.31 3.28 -9.66
N GLY A 13 5.30 1.95 -9.68
CA GLY A 13 4.20 1.16 -9.15
C GLY A 13 3.96 1.40 -7.67
N LEU A 14 5.04 1.45 -6.86
CA LEU A 14 4.95 1.79 -5.45
C LEU A 14 4.40 3.21 -5.23
N LEU A 15 4.86 4.19 -6.02
CA LEU A 15 4.35 5.55 -5.92
C LEU A 15 2.85 5.64 -6.23
N THR A 16 2.38 4.96 -7.27
CA THR A 16 0.95 4.88 -7.59
C THR A 16 0.15 4.25 -6.45
N PHE A 17 0.67 3.17 -5.87
CA PHE A 17 0.04 2.52 -4.72
C PHE A 17 -0.05 3.47 -3.51
N VAL A 18 1.07 4.06 -3.08
CA VAL A 18 1.11 5.01 -1.94
C VAL A 18 0.17 6.20 -2.18
N LYS A 19 0.16 6.75 -3.41
CA LYS A 19 -0.71 7.87 -3.77
C LYS A 19 -2.20 7.51 -3.63
N GLY A 20 -2.62 6.34 -4.12
CA GLY A 20 -4.00 5.90 -4.02
C GLY A 20 -4.47 5.81 -2.56
N ASN A 21 -3.71 5.12 -1.70
CA ASN A 21 -4.07 5.01 -0.28
C ASN A 21 -4.11 6.38 0.42
N TYR A 22 -3.21 7.31 0.05
CA TYR A 22 -3.27 8.68 0.58
C TYR A 22 -4.53 9.43 0.15
N GLU A 23 -4.90 9.36 -1.13
CA GLU A 23 -6.09 10.01 -1.66
C GLU A 23 -7.36 9.45 -1.01
N ASP A 24 -7.45 8.12 -0.86
CA ASP A 24 -8.57 7.45 -0.19
C ASP A 24 -8.66 7.88 1.28
N LEU A 25 -7.57 7.79 2.05
CA LEU A 25 -7.53 8.21 3.45
C LEU A 25 -7.94 9.68 3.62
N ARG A 26 -7.48 10.55 2.72
CA ARG A 26 -7.83 11.98 2.74
C ARG A 26 -9.33 12.20 2.56
N GLU A 27 -9.96 11.48 1.63
CA GLU A 27 -11.41 11.58 1.43
C GLU A 27 -12.19 10.98 2.61
N GLU A 28 -11.71 9.89 3.21
CA GLU A 28 -12.33 9.33 4.41
C GLU A 28 -12.28 10.28 5.61
N VAL A 29 -11.13 10.92 5.85
CA VAL A 29 -10.99 11.95 6.89
C VAL A 29 -11.92 13.13 6.63
N ARG A 30 -11.99 13.61 5.38
CA ARG A 30 -12.90 14.70 4.98
C ARG A 30 -14.36 14.37 5.19
N SER A 31 -14.74 13.12 4.96
CA SER A 31 -16.11 12.65 5.15
C SER A 31 -16.52 12.52 6.63
N GLY A 32 -15.58 12.61 7.57
CA GLY A 32 -15.84 12.39 8.99
C GLY A 32 -16.10 10.91 9.35
N LYS A 33 -15.69 9.97 8.48
CA LYS A 33 -15.84 8.52 8.69
C LYS A 33 -15.11 8.01 9.93
N HIS A 34 -14.05 8.71 10.36
CA HIS A 34 -13.20 8.35 11.48
C HIS A 34 -13.34 9.34 12.63
N LEU A 35 -13.18 8.85 13.86
CA LEU A 35 -13.31 9.65 15.09
C LEU A 35 -12.23 10.73 15.22
N SER A 36 -11.04 10.49 14.68
CA SER A 36 -9.93 11.45 14.60
C SER A 36 -9.03 11.12 13.41
N ILE A 37 -8.11 12.03 13.10
CA ILE A 37 -7.11 11.83 12.04
C ILE A 37 -6.18 10.66 12.40
N GLU A 38 -5.76 10.59 13.66
CA GLU A 38 -4.91 9.52 14.19
C GLU A 38 -5.59 8.16 14.04
N ALA A 39 -6.87 8.07 14.38
CA ALA A 39 -7.65 6.84 14.22
C ALA A 39 -7.76 6.40 12.75
N ALA A 40 -7.88 7.36 11.83
CA ALA A 40 -7.91 7.09 10.40
C ALA A 40 -6.56 6.54 9.89
N ILE A 41 -5.45 7.17 10.31
CA ILE A 41 -4.09 6.75 9.95
C ILE A 41 -3.80 5.34 10.50
N ASP A 42 -4.14 5.07 11.75
CA ASP A 42 -3.95 3.75 12.38
C ASP A 42 -4.77 2.66 11.68
N HIS A 43 -6.00 2.99 11.27
CA HIS A 43 -6.83 2.10 10.47
C HIS A 43 -6.16 1.77 9.14
N GLU A 44 -5.71 2.80 8.41
CA GLU A 44 -5.10 2.65 7.08
C GLU A 44 -3.81 1.83 7.13
N ILE A 45 -2.93 2.10 8.12
CA ILE A 45 -1.70 1.32 8.33
C ILE A 45 -2.03 -0.16 8.57
N LYS A 46 -3.07 -0.47 9.35
CA LYS A 46 -3.50 -1.86 9.57
C LYS A 46 -4.02 -2.51 8.29
N GLN A 47 -4.79 -1.80 7.45
CA GLN A 47 -5.27 -2.33 6.18
C GLN A 47 -4.11 -2.60 5.21
N LEU A 48 -3.16 -1.65 5.11
CA LEU A 48 -1.94 -1.81 4.33
C LEU A 48 -1.12 -3.00 4.81
N GLY A 49 -0.95 -3.16 6.13
CA GLY A 49 -0.28 -4.32 6.72
C GLY A 49 -0.93 -5.63 6.29
N LYS A 50 -2.26 -5.75 6.45
CA LYS A 50 -3.02 -6.93 6.01
C LYS A 50 -2.90 -7.19 4.52
N ALA A 51 -2.95 -6.14 3.70
CA ALA A 51 -2.80 -6.26 2.25
C ALA A 51 -1.42 -6.82 1.92
N LEU A 52 -0.35 -6.26 2.50
CA LEU A 52 1.02 -6.71 2.28
C LEU A 52 1.28 -8.12 2.81
N GLU A 53 0.72 -8.50 3.96
CA GLU A 53 0.82 -9.85 4.50
C GLU A 53 0.20 -10.92 3.58
N ASN A 54 -0.88 -10.54 2.90
CA ASN A 54 -1.60 -11.41 1.96
C ASN A 54 -0.97 -11.43 0.57
N LEU A 55 -0.04 -10.52 0.27
CA LEU A 55 0.62 -10.41 -1.02
C LEU A 55 2.00 -11.08 -0.94
N HIS A 56 2.18 -12.14 -1.71
CA HIS A 56 3.46 -12.82 -1.89
C HIS A 56 3.96 -12.61 -3.32
N ILE A 57 5.28 -12.52 -3.50
CA ILE A 57 5.89 -12.53 -4.82
C ILE A 57 6.23 -13.98 -5.17
N ASP A 58 5.54 -14.55 -6.16
CA ASP A 58 5.77 -15.92 -6.61
C ASP A 58 7.18 -16.10 -7.22
N LYS A 59 7.55 -17.34 -7.53
CA LYS A 59 8.84 -17.69 -8.15
C LYS A 59 9.09 -17.00 -9.51
N ARG A 60 8.08 -16.38 -10.10
CA ARG A 60 8.13 -15.66 -11.39
C ARG A 60 8.11 -14.14 -11.20
N GLY A 61 8.20 -13.65 -9.96
CA GLY A 61 8.20 -12.23 -9.67
C GLY A 61 6.82 -11.57 -9.73
N LYS A 62 5.73 -12.35 -9.73
CA LYS A 62 4.36 -11.81 -9.76
C LYS A 62 3.78 -11.70 -8.35
N LEU A 63 3.08 -10.59 -8.11
CA LEU A 63 2.28 -10.39 -6.91
C LEU A 63 1.06 -11.33 -6.95
N VAL A 64 0.98 -12.25 -6.01
CA VAL A 64 -0.10 -13.23 -5.87
C VAL A 64 -0.66 -13.19 -4.45
N ARG A 65 -1.95 -13.51 -4.29
CA ARG A 65 -2.51 -13.74 -2.96
C ARG A 65 -1.94 -15.05 -2.38
N LYS A 66 -1.65 -15.06 -1.09
CA LYS A 66 -1.40 -16.33 -0.38
C LYS A 66 -2.63 -17.24 -0.53
N PRO A 67 -2.43 -18.55 -0.72
CA PRO A 67 -3.52 -19.53 -0.75
C PRO A 67 -4.29 -19.56 0.58
#